data_AF-A0A534RSF3-F1
#
_entry.id   AF-A0A534RSF3-F1
#
_cell.length_a   1.000
_cell.length_b   1.000
_cell.length_c   1.000
_cell.angle_alpha   90.00
_cell.angle_beta   90.00
_cell.angle_gamma   90.00
#
_symmetry.space_group_name_H-M   'P 1'
#
loop_
_entity.id
_entity.type
_entity.pdbx_description
1 polymer ?
#
loop_
_entity_poly.entity_id
_entity_poly.type
_entity_poly.pdbx_seq_one_letter_code
_entity_poly.pdbx_strand_id
1 'polypeptide(L)'
;MAEIDDARAALGALAGTFHPGDPLVLVGYSFGAWVALRAAAETSAPRHVVAIGPPLDFLDWSSLDAVSAPITFVAGERDQFCAAARLTRVLAAHAGRIDLRRIAGADHFFVGREDEVAEAVTDALRSVA
;
A
#
# COMPACT_ATOMS: atom_id res chain seq x y z
N MET A 1 -5.44 -4.41 -16.53
CA MET A 1 -6.41 -5.26 -15.81
C MET A 1 -7.43 -4.29 -15.27
N ALA A 2 -8.73 -4.57 -15.43
CA ALA A 2 -9.79 -3.59 -15.21
C ALA A 2 -9.61 -2.80 -13.90
N GLU A 3 -9.32 -3.46 -12.78
CA GLU A 3 -9.19 -2.80 -11.47
C GLU A 3 -7.96 -1.89 -11.35
N ILE A 4 -6.85 -2.23 -12.03
CA ILE A 4 -5.67 -1.37 -12.11
C ILE A 4 -5.98 -0.14 -12.96
N ASP A 5 -6.66 -0.34 -14.08
CA ASP A 5 -7.04 0.73 -15.01
C ASP A 5 -8.06 1.68 -14.35
N ASP A 6 -9.01 1.14 -13.58
CA ASP A 6 -9.98 1.90 -12.79
C ASP A 6 -9.32 2.73 -11.69
N ALA A 7 -8.35 2.16 -10.95
CA ALA A 7 -7.61 2.89 -9.92
C ALA A 7 -6.81 4.05 -10.53
N ARG A 8 -6.20 3.85 -11.71
CA ARG A 8 -5.49 4.91 -12.44
C ARG A 8 -6.45 5.98 -12.97
N ALA A 9 -7.61 5.58 -13.49
CA ALA A 9 -8.63 6.51 -13.95
C ALA A 9 -9.17 7.36 -12.80
N ALA A 10 -9.42 6.77 -11.64
CA ALA A 10 -9.83 7.49 -10.43
C ALA A 10 -8.75 8.49 -9.99
N LEU A 11 -7.48 8.09 -9.97
CA LEU A 11 -6.37 8.99 -9.65
C LEU A 11 -6.30 10.18 -10.63
N GLY A 12 -6.46 9.92 -11.93
CA GLY A 12 -6.50 10.97 -12.96
C GLY A 12 -7.71 11.92 -12.81
N ALA A 13 -8.88 11.39 -12.44
CA ALA A 13 -10.05 12.21 -12.17
C ALA A 13 -9.85 13.13 -10.96
N LEU A 14 -9.24 12.64 -9.88
CA LEU A 14 -8.91 13.46 -8.71
C LEU A 14 -7.87 14.53 -9.05
N ALA A 15 -6.85 14.20 -9.84
CA ALA A 15 -5.84 15.16 -10.31
C ALA A 15 -6.45 16.30 -11.13
N GLY A 16 -7.53 16.04 -11.87
CA GLY A 16 -8.29 17.07 -12.59
C GLY A 16 -9.27 17.86 -11.72
N THR A 17 -9.54 17.40 -10.50
CA THR A 17 -10.53 18.01 -9.57
C THR A 17 -9.87 18.91 -8.53
N PHE A 18 -8.69 18.52 -8.02
CA PHE A 18 -7.95 19.23 -6.97
C PHE A 18 -6.88 20.17 -7.53
N HIS A 19 -6.29 21.01 -6.67
CA HIS A 19 -5.21 21.89 -7.10
C HIS A 19 -3.98 21.06 -7.51
N PRO A 20 -3.20 21.49 -8.52
CA PRO A 20 -2.02 20.74 -8.98
C PRO A 20 -0.92 20.46 -7.94
N GLY A 21 -0.99 21.07 -6.75
CA GLY A 21 -0.09 20.83 -5.63
C GLY A 21 -0.66 19.96 -4.51
N ASP A 22 -1.96 19.63 -4.56
CA ASP A 22 -2.60 18.81 -3.55
C ASP A 22 -2.06 17.36 -3.66
N PRO A 23 -1.58 16.77 -2.57
CA PRO A 23 -1.00 15.44 -2.65
C PRO A 23 -2.09 14.40 -2.90
N LEU A 24 -1.89 13.59 -3.94
CA LEU A 24 -2.69 12.40 -4.17
C LEU A 24 -1.97 11.18 -3.61
N VAL A 25 -2.73 10.27 -3.02
CA VAL A 25 -2.22 9.03 -2.43
C VAL A 25 -3.09 7.86 -2.83
N LEU A 26 -2.51 6.66 -2.83
CA LEU A 26 -3.26 5.43 -3.00
C LEU A 26 -3.19 4.61 -1.71
N VAL A 27 -4.34 4.25 -1.16
CA VAL A 27 -4.44 3.37 0.01
C VAL A 27 -5.29 2.19 -0.40
N GLY A 28 -4.72 0.99 -0.31
CA GLY A 28 -5.37 -0.24 -0.74
C GLY A 28 -5.35 -1.29 0.36
N TYR A 29 -6.44 -2.04 0.47
CA TYR A 29 -6.59 -3.15 1.42
C TYR A 29 -6.60 -4.49 0.70
N SER A 30 -5.78 -5.45 1.14
CA SER A 30 -5.69 -6.81 0.58
C SER A 30 -5.48 -6.80 -0.93
N PHE A 31 -6.42 -7.32 -1.73
CA PHE A 31 -6.40 -7.21 -3.19
C PHE A 31 -6.24 -5.75 -3.66
N GLY A 32 -6.91 -4.80 -3.00
CA GLY A 32 -6.77 -3.38 -3.28
C GLY A 32 -5.34 -2.85 -3.03
N ALA A 33 -4.58 -3.44 -2.11
CA ALA A 33 -3.18 -3.10 -1.89
C ALA A 33 -2.32 -3.45 -3.11
N TRP A 34 -2.60 -4.61 -3.70
CA TRP A 34 -1.95 -5.05 -4.93
C TRP A 34 -2.34 -4.16 -6.12
N VAL A 35 -3.63 -3.85 -6.26
CA VAL A 35 -4.12 -2.92 -7.30
C VAL A 35 -3.47 -1.53 -7.16
N ALA A 36 -3.44 -0.97 -5.95
CA ALA A 36 -2.85 0.34 -5.67
C ALA A 36 -1.37 0.41 -6.09
N LEU A 37 -0.58 -0.62 -5.72
CA LEU A 37 0.84 -0.67 -6.06
C LEU A 37 1.08 -0.89 -7.55
N ARG A 38 0.25 -1.71 -8.21
CA ARG A 38 0.31 -1.88 -9.67
C ARG A 38 -0.07 -0.61 -10.41
N ALA A 39 -1.11 0.09 -9.96
CA ALA A 39 -1.49 1.39 -10.51
C ALA A 39 -0.35 2.42 -10.36
N ALA A 40 0.27 2.48 -9.18
CA ALA A 40 1.40 3.37 -8.90
C ALA A 40 2.70 2.98 -9.65
N ALA A 41 2.82 1.76 -10.15
CA ALA A 41 3.95 1.36 -10.98
C ALA A 41 3.84 1.94 -12.42
N GLU A 42 2.66 2.39 -12.83
CA GLU A 42 2.38 2.89 -14.18
C GLU A 42 2.20 4.42 -14.24
N THR A 43 2.52 5.12 -13.16
CA THR A 43 2.46 6.59 -13.06
C THR A 43 3.28 7.10 -11.87
N SER A 44 3.78 8.34 -11.95
CA SER A 44 4.44 9.03 -10.84
C SER A 44 3.50 9.99 -10.08
N ALA A 45 2.20 9.96 -10.37
CA ALA A 45 1.22 10.86 -9.77
C ALA A 45 1.02 10.70 -8.24
N PRO A 46 0.96 9.48 -7.65
CA PRO A 46 0.74 9.37 -6.22
C PRO A 46 2.01 9.76 -5.45
N ARG A 47 1.87 10.58 -4.42
CA ARG A 47 2.96 11.00 -3.52
C ARG A 47 3.28 9.96 -2.45
N HIS A 48 2.37 9.00 -2.22
CA HIS A 48 2.56 7.87 -1.30
C HIS A 48 1.61 6.73 -1.65
N VAL A 49 2.03 5.50 -1.38
CA VAL A 49 1.18 4.31 -1.49
C VAL A 49 1.17 3.52 -0.18
N VAL A 50 -0.01 3.23 0.35
CA VAL A 50 -0.18 2.41 1.57
C VAL A 50 -0.89 1.10 1.22
N ALA A 51 -0.27 0.00 1.57
CA ALA A 51 -0.73 -1.36 1.34
C ALA A 51 -1.10 -2.02 2.68
N ILE A 52 -2.39 -2.14 2.96
CA ILE A 52 -2.93 -2.75 4.17
C ILE A 52 -3.19 -4.23 3.92
N GLY A 53 -2.64 -5.11 4.76
CA GLY A 53 -2.72 -6.56 4.63
C GLY A 53 -2.31 -7.06 3.24
N PRO A 54 -1.12 -6.74 2.70
CA PRO A 54 -0.75 -7.15 1.35
C PRO A 54 -0.65 -8.69 1.28
N PRO A 55 -1.43 -9.39 0.42
CA PRO A 55 -1.39 -10.86 0.33
C PRO A 55 -0.14 -11.32 -0.47
N LEU A 56 1.04 -11.20 0.15
CA LEU A 56 2.36 -11.46 -0.46
C LEU A 56 2.58 -12.89 -0.94
N ASP A 57 1.79 -13.84 -0.44
CA ASP A 57 1.88 -15.25 -0.79
C ASP A 57 1.01 -15.64 -2.00
N PHE A 58 0.04 -14.81 -2.38
CA PHE A 58 -0.98 -15.15 -3.38
C PHE A 58 -0.87 -14.36 -4.68
N LEU A 59 -0.32 -13.15 -4.64
CA LEU A 59 -0.25 -12.25 -5.78
C LEU A 59 1.19 -11.97 -6.23
N ASP A 60 1.35 -11.53 -7.47
CA ASP A 60 2.65 -11.14 -8.03
C ASP A 60 3.01 -9.69 -7.71
N TRP A 61 4.06 -9.51 -6.93
CA TRP A 61 4.56 -8.22 -6.45
C TRP A 61 5.79 -7.70 -7.20
N SER A 62 6.11 -8.29 -8.37
CA SER A 62 7.25 -7.88 -9.22
C SER A 62 7.23 -6.40 -9.63
N SER A 63 6.06 -5.76 -9.63
CA SER A 63 5.91 -4.34 -9.98
C SER A 63 6.40 -3.37 -8.90
N LEU A 64 6.74 -3.84 -7.69
CA LEU A 64 7.22 -2.98 -6.60
C LEU A 64 8.43 -2.13 -7.01
N ASP A 65 9.30 -2.66 -7.88
CA ASP A 65 10.50 -1.94 -8.31
C ASP A 65 10.19 -0.69 -9.14
N ALA A 66 9.07 -0.70 -9.87
CA ALA A 66 8.62 0.39 -10.73
C ALA A 66 7.86 1.50 -9.98
N VAL A 67 7.47 1.27 -8.72
CA VAL A 67 6.77 2.29 -7.91
C VAL A 67 7.76 3.35 -7.46
N SER A 68 7.58 4.58 -7.95
CA SER A 68 8.46 5.72 -7.63
C SER A 68 8.12 6.39 -6.30
N ALA A 69 6.88 6.27 -5.83
CA ALA A 69 6.42 6.82 -4.57
C ALA A 69 6.97 6.04 -3.36
N PRO A 70 7.13 6.69 -2.19
CA PRO A 70 7.27 5.98 -0.92
C PRO A 70 6.14 4.99 -0.68
N ILE A 71 6.50 3.83 -0.10
CA ILE A 71 5.58 2.72 0.12
C ILE A 71 5.53 2.42 1.62
N THR A 72 4.31 2.25 2.15
CA THR A 72 4.09 1.73 3.50
C THR A 72 3.29 0.45 3.45
N PHE A 73 3.77 -0.60 4.11
CA PHE A 73 3.01 -1.81 4.36
C PHE A 73 2.44 -1.77 5.78
N VAL A 74 1.14 -2.00 5.91
CA VAL A 74 0.48 -2.27 7.20
C VAL A 74 0.13 -3.74 7.24
N ALA A 75 0.79 -4.54 8.07
CA ALA A 75 0.62 -5.99 8.08
C ALA A 75 0.26 -6.52 9.48
N GLY A 76 -0.66 -7.46 9.55
CA GLY A 76 -0.95 -8.18 10.79
C GLY A 76 0.19 -9.13 11.13
N GLU A 77 0.55 -9.24 12.41
CA GLU A 77 1.60 -10.16 12.85
C GLU A 77 1.25 -11.64 12.54
N ARG A 78 -0.03 -11.98 12.52
CA ARG A 78 -0.57 -13.32 12.28
C ARG A 78 -1.32 -13.42 10.96
N ASP A 79 -1.03 -12.53 10.01
CA ASP A 79 -1.67 -12.52 8.69
C ASP A 79 -1.37 -13.82 7.91
N GLN A 80 -2.43 -14.59 7.65
CA GLN A 80 -2.38 -15.89 6.98
C GLN A 80 -2.13 -15.79 5.46
N PHE A 81 -2.17 -14.60 4.87
CA PHE A 81 -1.88 -14.35 3.45
C PHE A 81 -0.55 -13.59 3.24
N CYS A 82 0.12 -13.22 4.33
CA CYS A 82 1.39 -12.50 4.33
C CYS A 82 2.38 -13.13 5.32
N ALA A 83 2.84 -14.35 5.01
CA ALA A 83 3.76 -15.08 5.88
C ALA A 83 5.01 -14.25 6.22
N ALA A 84 5.39 -14.24 7.50
CA ALA A 84 6.49 -13.42 8.01
C ALA A 84 7.81 -13.63 7.23
N ALA A 85 8.09 -14.86 6.78
CA ALA A 85 9.27 -15.16 5.97
C ALA A 85 9.20 -14.55 4.54
N ARG A 86 8.01 -14.47 3.93
CA ARG A 86 7.81 -13.80 2.65
C ARG A 86 7.95 -12.29 2.81
N LEU A 87 7.27 -11.72 3.82
CA LEU A 87 7.36 -10.30 4.15
C LEU A 87 8.80 -9.86 4.40
N THR A 88 9.56 -10.60 5.21
CA THR A 88 10.98 -10.31 5.48
C THR A 88 11.81 -10.30 4.21
N ARG A 89 11.59 -11.23 3.28
CA ARG A 89 12.32 -11.27 1.99
C ARG A 89 11.98 -10.07 1.11
N VAL A 90 10.70 -9.69 1.03
CA VAL A 90 10.26 -8.51 0.26
C VAL A 90 10.88 -7.25 0.84
N LEU A 91 10.85 -7.06 2.16
CA LEU A 91 11.46 -5.90 2.80
C LEU A 91 12.98 -5.85 2.61
N ALA A 92 13.66 -7.00 2.64
CA ALA A 92 15.09 -7.07 2.37
C ALA A 92 15.43 -6.73 0.90
N ALA A 93 14.62 -7.19 -0.06
CA ALA A 93 14.80 -6.90 -1.48
C ALA A 93 14.58 -5.41 -1.82
N HIS A 94 13.70 -4.74 -1.07
CA HIS A 94 13.39 -3.32 -1.24
C HIS A 94 13.84 -2.50 -0.02
N ALA A 95 15.00 -2.83 0.55
CA ALA A 95 15.53 -2.20 1.75
C ALA A 95 15.59 -0.67 1.60
N GLY A 96 14.99 0.03 2.55
CA GLY A 96 14.91 1.50 2.56
C GLY A 96 13.83 2.11 1.66
N ARG A 97 13.08 1.31 0.88
CA ARG A 97 11.96 1.79 0.04
C ARG A 97 10.59 1.54 0.66
N ILE A 98 10.45 0.50 1.48
CA ILE A 98 9.18 0.10 2.11
C ILE A 98 9.28 0.31 3.62
N ASP A 99 8.43 1.17 4.18
CA ASP A 99 8.20 1.27 5.61
C ASP A 99 7.21 0.18 6.06
N LEU A 100 7.49 -0.53 7.14
CA LEU A 100 6.60 -1.57 7.69
C LEU A 100 5.99 -1.11 9.00
N ARG A 101 4.66 -1.07 9.04
CA ARG A 101 3.85 -0.96 10.26
C ARG A 101 3.22 -2.32 10.56
N ARG A 102 3.65 -2.95 11.65
CA ARG A 102 3.15 -4.28 12.02
C ARG A 102 2.16 -4.17 13.19
N ILE A 103 0.96 -4.70 13.00
CA ILE A 103 -0.10 -4.70 14.02
C ILE A 103 -0.02 -6.00 14.82
N ALA A 104 0.39 -5.89 16.09
CA ALA A 104 0.70 -7.04 16.94
C ALA A 104 -0.53 -7.93 17.17
N GLY A 105 -0.40 -9.25 16.99
CA GLY A 105 -1.48 -10.21 17.17
C GLY A 105 -2.65 -10.15 16.17
N ALA A 106 -2.68 -9.19 15.25
CA ALA A 106 -3.73 -9.10 14.23
C ALA A 106 -3.54 -10.14 13.13
N ASP A 107 -4.64 -10.67 12.62
CA ASP A 107 -4.70 -11.46 11.39
C ASP A 107 -4.93 -10.54 10.17
N HIS A 108 -5.21 -11.14 9.00
CA HIS A 108 -5.45 -10.39 7.77
C HIS A 108 -6.67 -9.45 7.82
N PHE A 109 -7.62 -9.69 8.71
CA PHE A 109 -8.88 -8.96 8.78
C PHE A 109 -8.83 -7.81 9.78
N PHE A 110 -7.84 -7.79 10.67
CA PHE A 110 -7.64 -6.75 11.69
C PHE A 110 -8.89 -6.48 12.55
N VAL A 111 -9.75 -7.48 12.74
CA VAL A 111 -11.00 -7.34 13.50
C VAL A 111 -10.68 -6.92 14.94
N GLY A 112 -11.29 -5.81 15.37
CA GLY A 112 -11.05 -5.20 16.69
C GLY A 112 -9.73 -4.44 16.82
N ARG A 113 -9.00 -4.26 15.71
CA ARG A 113 -7.71 -3.54 15.60
C ARG A 113 -7.75 -2.47 14.50
N GLU A 114 -8.95 -2.09 14.06
CA GLU A 114 -9.18 -1.14 12.97
C GLU A 114 -8.61 0.24 13.30
N ASP A 115 -8.70 0.68 14.55
CA ASP A 115 -8.13 1.95 15.03
C ASP A 115 -6.60 1.97 14.89
N GLU A 116 -5.92 0.85 15.19
CA GLU A 116 -4.46 0.74 15.02
C GLU A 116 -4.05 0.78 13.54
N VAL A 117 -4.86 0.20 12.66
CA VAL A 117 -4.66 0.30 11.21
C VAL A 117 -4.85 1.75 10.74
N ALA A 118 -5.91 2.42 11.20
CA ALA A 118 -6.20 3.80 10.86
C ALA A 118 -5.08 4.75 11.34
N GLU A 119 -4.57 4.54 12.55
CA GLU A 119 -3.43 5.27 13.09
C GLU A 119 -2.17 5.05 12.25
N ALA A 120 -1.83 3.79 11.94
CA ALA A 120 -0.68 3.46 11.10
C ALA A 120 -0.74 4.11 9.71
N VAL A 121 -1.91 4.12 9.07
CA VAL A 121 -2.14 4.78 7.78
C VAL A 121 -2.00 6.30 7.93
N THR A 122 -2.66 6.89 8.94
CA THR A 122 -2.63 8.34 9.16
C THR A 122 -1.21 8.82 9.40
N ASP A 123 -0.45 8.13 10.24
CA ASP A 123 0.95 8.46 10.53
C ASP A 123 1.84 8.33 9.31
N ALA A 124 1.65 7.30 8.48
CA ALA A 124 2.37 7.15 7.21
C ALA A 124 2.12 8.33 6.26
N LEU A 125 0.91 8.90 6.29
CA LEU A 125 0.51 9.99 5.42
C LEU A 125 0.85 11.39 5.98
N ARG A 126 1.27 11.52 7.25
CA ARG A 126 1.66 12.82 7.82
C ARG A 126 2.82 13.49 7.08
N SER A 127 3.74 12.71 6.52
CA SER A 127 4.89 13.23 5.75
C SER A 127 4.54 13.65 4.32
N VAL A 128 3.29 13.43 3.91
CA VAL A 128 2.81 13.71 2.55
C VAL A 128 2.24 15.13 2.43
N ALA A 129 1.78 15.71 3.55
CA ALA A 129 1.30 17.08 3.63
C ALA A 129 2.43 18.12 3.52
#